data_AF-A0A7K3LS63-F1
#
_entry.id   AF-A0A7K3LS63-F1
#
_cell.length_a   1.000
_cell.length_b   1.000
_cell.length_c   1.000
_cell.angle_alpha   90.00
_cell.angle_beta   90.00
_cell.angle_gamma   90.00
#
_symmetry.space_group_name_H-M   'P 1'
#
loop_
_entity.id
_entity.type
_entity.pdbx_description
1 polymer ?
#
loop_
_entity_poly.entity_id
_entity_poly.type
_entity_poly.pdbx_seq_one_letter_code
_entity_poly.pdbx_strand_id
1 'polypeptide(L)'
;MVNPMLGSPFDSLVARRRREVTARVDELRDRALDLERQAVVDRVRTWSSMGTYEQMLRETGADDLEKKAMRLRRSAAELEMTLR
;
A
#
# COMPACT_ATOMS: atom_id res chain seq x y z
N MET A 1 -2.87 37.49 33.13
CA MET A 1 -3.63 36.56 32.26
C MET A 1 -2.65 36.04 31.21
N VAL A 2 -2.23 34.78 31.33
CA VAL A 2 -1.26 34.18 30.38
C VAL A 2 -2.08 33.55 29.26
N ASN A 3 -1.82 33.95 28.02
CA ASN A 3 -2.61 33.57 26.84
C ASN A 3 -2.27 32.13 26.43
N PRO A 4 -3.19 31.14 26.52
CA PRO A 4 -2.87 29.72 26.36
C PRO A 4 -2.93 29.21 24.90
N MET A 5 -2.98 30.11 23.91
CA MET A 5 -3.29 29.77 22.51
C MET A 5 -2.09 29.53 21.59
N LEU A 6 -0.87 29.46 22.11
CA LEU A 6 0.31 29.09 21.32
C LEU A 6 0.63 27.61 21.58
N GLY A 7 -0.02 26.73 20.82
CA GLY A 7 0.44 25.35 20.69
C GLY A 7 1.91 25.35 20.32
N SER A 8 2.71 24.50 20.95
CA SER A 8 4.16 24.53 20.82
C SER A 8 4.54 24.38 19.33
N PRO A 9 5.59 25.07 18.84
CA PRO A 9 6.15 24.79 17.51
C PRO A 9 6.44 23.30 17.28
N PHE A 10 6.72 22.59 18.37
CA PHE A 10 6.88 21.14 18.39
C PHE A 10 5.58 20.39 18.04
N ASP A 11 4.43 20.83 18.55
CA ASP A 11 3.11 20.22 18.26
C ASP A 11 2.75 20.37 16.78
N SER A 12 3.10 21.51 16.18
CA SER A 12 2.92 21.76 14.75
C SER A 12 3.80 20.85 13.87
N LEU A 13 5.04 20.60 14.31
CA LEU A 13 5.96 19.67 13.64
C LEU A 13 5.45 18.22 13.72
N VAL A 14 5.01 17.79 14.90
CA VAL A 14 4.46 16.45 15.13
C VAL A 14 3.17 16.25 14.33
N ALA A 15 2.26 17.22 14.33
CA ALA A 15 1.03 17.17 13.53
C ALA A 15 1.32 17.09 12.03
N ARG A 16 2.33 17.83 11.54
CA ARG A 16 2.78 17.73 10.14
C ARG A 16 3.34 16.36 9.83
N ARG A 17 4.25 15.85 10.67
CA ARG A 17 4.85 14.52 10.49
C ARG A 17 3.80 13.42 10.46
N ARG A 18 2.80 13.51 11.33
CA ARG A 18 1.67 12.56 11.36
C ARG A 18 0.88 12.55 10.06
N ARG A 19 0.60 13.72 9.47
CA ARG A 19 -0.07 13.82 8.16
C ARG A 19 0.76 13.22 7.04
N GLU A 20 2.06 13.49 7.00
CA GLU A 20 2.97 12.95 5.99
C GLU A 20 3.05 11.41 6.07
N VAL A 21 3.14 10.86 7.29
CA VAL A 21 3.17 9.42 7.51
C VAL A 21 1.82 8.78 7.13
N THR A 22 0.70 9.41 7.46
CA THR A 22 -0.64 8.91 7.09
C THR A 22 -0.81 8.89 5.57
N ALA A 23 -0.44 9.97 4.87
CA ALA A 23 -0.50 10.01 3.41
C ALA A 23 0.37 8.91 2.76
N ARG A 24 1.51 8.60 3.36
CA ARG A 24 2.38 7.51 2.90
C ARG A 24 1.78 6.13 3.15
N VAL A 25 1.08 5.92 4.27
CA VAL A 25 0.33 4.67 4.53
C VAL A 25 -0.74 4.47 3.45
N ASP A 26 -1.50 5.52 3.13
CA ASP A 26 -2.55 5.46 2.11
C ASP A 26 -1.97 5.17 0.72
N GLU A 27 -0.88 5.83 0.33
CA GLU A 27 -0.19 5.57 -0.94
C GLU A 27 0.30 4.10 -1.06
N LEU A 28 0.78 3.50 0.03
CA LEU A 28 1.21 2.10 0.04
C LEU A 28 0.01 1.15 -0.12
N ARG A 29 -1.13 1.47 0.50
CA ARG A 29 -2.37 0.69 0.40
C ARG A 29 -2.95 0.76 -1.02
N ASP A 30 -2.99 1.95 -1.61
CA ASP A 30 -3.49 2.14 -2.98
C ASP A 30 -2.64 1.37 -3.99
N ARG A 31 -1.31 1.46 -3.89
CA ARG A 31 -0.41 0.67 -4.74
C ARG A 31 -0.58 -0.83 -4.55
N ALA A 32 -0.82 -1.29 -3.33
CA ALA A 32 -1.10 -2.71 -3.08
C ALA A 32 -2.39 -3.15 -3.79
N LEU A 33 -3.44 -2.32 -3.72
CA LEU A 33 -4.71 -2.59 -4.37
C LEU A 33 -4.59 -2.65 -5.89
N ASP A 34 -3.81 -1.75 -6.50
CA ASP A 34 -3.59 -1.75 -7.95
C ASP A 34 -2.85 -3.01 -8.42
N LEU A 35 -1.87 -3.47 -7.66
CA LEU A 35 -1.16 -4.73 -7.96
C LEU A 35 -2.10 -5.95 -7.84
N GLU A 36 -2.98 -5.97 -6.83
CA GLU A 36 -3.98 -7.04 -6.69
C GLU A 36 -4.98 -7.05 -7.84
N ARG A 37 -5.47 -5.88 -8.26
CA ARG A 37 -6.34 -5.76 -9.43
C ARG A 37 -5.66 -6.30 -10.68
N GLN A 38 -4.39 -5.97 -10.89
CA GLN A 38 -3.63 -6.48 -12.02
C GLN A 38 -3.46 -8.01 -11.95
N ALA A 39 -3.14 -8.56 -10.79
CA ALA A 39 -3.03 -10.01 -10.59
C ALA A 39 -4.34 -10.75 -10.91
N VAL A 40 -5.48 -10.18 -10.48
CA VAL A 40 -6.82 -10.72 -10.79
C VAL A 40 -7.08 -10.68 -12.30
N VAL A 41 -6.80 -9.56 -12.97
CA VAL A 41 -6.97 -9.43 -14.42
C VAL A 41 -6.12 -10.47 -15.16
N ASP A 42 -4.87 -10.67 -14.74
CA ASP A 42 -3.97 -11.64 -15.36
C ASP A 42 -4.50 -13.07 -15.20
N ARG A 43 -5.01 -13.43 -14.01
CA ARG A 43 -5.63 -14.76 -13.76
C ARG A 43 -6.91 -14.99 -14.57
N VAL A 44 -7.79 -14.00 -14.65
CA VAL A 44 -9.03 -14.11 -15.45
C VAL A 44 -8.72 -14.31 -16.93
N ARG A 45 -7.70 -13.60 -17.46
CA ARG A 45 -7.26 -13.75 -18.84
C ARG A 45 -6.64 -15.12 -19.10
N THR A 46 -5.94 -15.68 -18.13
CA THR A 46 -5.34 -17.02 -18.22
C THR A 46 -6.39 -18.11 -18.38
N TRP A 47 -7.51 -18.05 -17.65
CA TRP A 47 -8.60 -19.02 -17.78
C TRP A 47 -9.30 -18.98 -19.15
N SER A 48 -9.13 -17.91 -19.91
CA SER A 48 -9.73 -17.73 -21.24
C SER A 48 -8.85 -18.26 -22.39
N SER A 49 -7.57 -18.59 -22.13
CA SER A 49 -6.64 -19.09 -23.16
C SER A 49 -6.25 -20.55 -22.89
N MET A 50 -6.61 -21.46 -23.80
CA MET A 50 -6.14 -22.86 -23.74
C MET A 50 -4.69 -22.95 -24.26
N GLY A 51 -3.70 -23.00 -23.35
CA GLY A 51 -2.29 -23.22 -23.71
C GLY A 51 -1.37 -23.24 -22.49
N THR A 52 -0.62 -24.33 -22.30
CA THR A 52 0.00 -24.72 -21.01
C THR A 52 1.21 -23.89 -20.56
N TYR A 53 1.91 -23.17 -21.46
CA TYR A 53 3.10 -22.37 -21.10
C TYR A 53 2.80 -20.89 -20.83
N GLU A 54 2.08 -20.21 -21.73
CA GLU A 54 1.71 -18.80 -21.53
C GLU A 54 0.80 -18.62 -20.30
N GLN A 55 -0.07 -19.59 -20.06
CA GLN A 55 -0.85 -19.68 -18.83
C GLN A 55 0.04 -19.70 -17.59
N MET A 56 1.03 -20.59 -17.56
CA MET A 56 1.95 -20.73 -16.42
C MET A 56 2.76 -19.44 -16.17
N LEU A 57 3.22 -18.77 -17.24
CA LEU A 57 3.92 -17.49 -17.11
C LEU A 57 3.02 -16.39 -16.53
N ARG A 58 1.75 -16.32 -16.95
CA ARG A 58 0.80 -15.33 -16.41
C ARG A 58 0.40 -15.63 -14.96
N GLU A 59 0.21 -16.89 -14.60
CA GLU A 59 -0.03 -17.30 -13.21
C GLU A 59 1.15 -16.92 -12.31
N THR A 60 2.38 -17.21 -12.74
CA THR A 60 3.60 -16.82 -12.02
C THR A 60 3.70 -15.30 -11.87
N GLY A 61 3.37 -14.54 -12.93
CA GLY A 61 3.33 -13.08 -12.90
C GLY A 61 2.30 -12.54 -11.90
N ALA A 62 1.10 -13.13 -11.87
CA ALA A 62 0.06 -12.77 -10.92
C ALA A 62 0.48 -13.05 -9.47
N ASP A 63 1.13 -14.18 -9.21
CA ASP A 63 1.66 -14.53 -7.88
C ASP A 63 2.72 -13.52 -7.40
N ASP A 64 3.58 -13.05 -8.31
CA ASP A 64 4.57 -12.03 -7.99
C ASP A 64 3.96 -10.66 -7.69
N LEU A 65 2.88 -10.30 -8.39
CA LEU A 65 2.09 -9.10 -8.09
C LEU A 65 1.44 -9.19 -6.71
N GLU A 66 0.85 -10.33 -6.35
CA GLU A 66 0.28 -10.58 -5.02
C GLU A 66 1.33 -10.49 -3.91
N LYS A 67 2.51 -11.09 -4.10
CA LYS A 67 3.63 -10.96 -3.14
C LYS A 67 4.10 -9.52 -2.99
N LYS A 68 4.13 -8.73 -4.07
CA LYS A 68 4.45 -7.30 -4.01
C LYS A 68 3.37 -6.53 -3.23
N ALA A 69 2.09 -6.78 -3.49
CA ALA A 69 0.99 -6.17 -2.76
C ALA A 69 1.05 -6.48 -1.25
N MET A 70 1.32 -7.73 -0.89
CA MET A 70 1.46 -8.16 0.51
C MET A 70 2.61 -7.43 1.22
N ARG A 71 3.76 -7.24 0.55
CA ARG A 71 4.87 -6.46 1.10
C ARG A 71 4.50 -5.00 1.33
N LEU A 72 3.79 -4.39 0.39
CA LEU A 72 3.32 -3.00 0.54
C LEU A 72 2.35 -2.85 1.71
N ARG A 73 1.41 -3.79 1.88
CA ARG A 73 0.50 -3.82 3.03
C ARG A 73 1.24 -3.96 4.35
N ARG A 74 2.26 -4.82 4.40
CA ARG A 74 3.12 -4.97 5.58
C ARG A 74 3.84 -3.66 5.90
N SER A 75 4.45 -3.01 4.91
CA SER A 75 5.10 -1.70 5.11
C SER A 75 4.11 -0.63 5.55
N ALA A 76 2.88 -0.64 5.04
CA ALA A 76 1.82 0.27 5.48
C ALA A 76 1.44 0.01 6.94
N ALA A 77 1.31 -1.24 7.36
CA ALA A 77 1.00 -1.62 8.75
C ALA A 77 2.13 -1.27 9.71
N GLU A 78 3.39 -1.54 9.33
CA GLU A 78 4.57 -1.15 10.12
C GLU A 78 4.64 0.36 10.30
N LEU A 79 4.34 1.13 9.25
CA LEU A 79 4.31 2.57 9.30
C LEU A 79 3.13 3.10 10.15
N GLU A 80 1.95 2.47 10.06
CA GLU A 80 0.80 2.80 10.90
C GLU A 80 1.06 2.51 12.39
N MET A 81 1.83 1.47 12.72
CA MET A 81 2.27 1.21 14.09
C MET A 81 3.13 2.34 14.66
N THR A 82 3.93 3.03 13.84
CA THR A 82 4.72 4.20 14.30
C THR A 82 3.88 5.43 14.65
N LEU A 83 2.60 5.45 14.25
CA LEU A 83 1.65 6.53 14.54
C LEU A 83 0.84 6.33 15.82
N ARG A 84 0.95 5.15 16.45
CA ARG A 84 0.28 4.79 17.71
C ARG A 84 1.15 5.12 18.90
#